data_AF-A0A7X2SZ46-F1
#
_entry.id   AF-A0A7X2SZ46-F1
#
_cell.length_a   1.000
_cell.length_b   1.000
_cell.length_c   1.000
_cell.angle_alpha   90.00
_cell.angle_beta   90.00
_cell.angle_gamma   90.00
#
_symmetry.space_group_name_H-M   'P 1'
#
loop_
_entity.id
_entity.type
_entity.pdbx_description
1 polymer ?
#
loop_
_entity_poly.entity_id
_entity_poly.type
_entity_poly.pdbx_seq_one_letter_code
_entity_poly.pdbx_strand_id
1 'polypeptide(L)'
;LLPTYGEQLGLKGKIVPNWEVNPTPTLIPAIESGWVKTIHSFGGEVGMENYIAHRPDIFFVGKDGTMRSNRAFGQMAGQYALDMFVGSTLQID
;
A
#
# COMPACT_ATOMS: atom_id res chain seq x y z
N LEU A 1 -10.30 -0.24 8.85
CA LEU A 1 -11.76 -0.26 8.57
C LEU A 1 -12.12 -0.97 7.26
N LEU A 2 -11.22 -1.02 6.27
CA LEU A 2 -11.43 -1.84 5.06
C LEU A 2 -11.92 -3.27 5.39
N PRO A 3 -11.20 -4.07 6.21
CA PRO A 3 -11.62 -5.45 6.51
C PRO A 3 -12.77 -5.57 7.50
N THR A 4 -13.44 -4.46 7.84
CA THR A 4 -14.60 -4.45 8.74
C THR A 4 -15.76 -3.72 8.08
N TYR A 5 -15.81 -2.40 8.19
CA TYR A 5 -16.88 -1.59 7.61
C TYR A 5 -16.94 -1.71 6.07
N GLY A 6 -15.78 -1.76 5.40
CA GLY A 6 -15.75 -2.00 3.95
C GLY A 6 -16.31 -3.38 3.57
N GLU A 7 -16.04 -4.39 4.39
CA GLU A 7 -16.55 -5.75 4.21
C GLU A 7 -18.08 -5.80 4.39
N GLN A 8 -18.62 -5.09 5.39
CA GLN A 8 -20.07 -4.96 5.61
C GLN A 8 -20.79 -4.33 4.41
N LEU A 9 -20.12 -3.41 3.71
CA LEU A 9 -20.62 -2.80 2.49
C LEU A 9 -20.41 -3.67 1.23
N GLY A 10 -19.76 -4.84 1.36
CA GLY A 10 -19.51 -5.75 0.24
C GLY A 10 -18.58 -5.17 -0.83
N LEU A 11 -17.59 -4.35 -0.41
CA LEU A 11 -16.70 -3.61 -1.31
C LEU A 11 -15.38 -4.32 -1.63
N LYS A 12 -15.07 -5.43 -0.94
CA LYS A 12 -13.85 -6.20 -1.15
C LYS A 12 -13.70 -6.61 -2.63
N GLY A 13 -12.51 -6.37 -3.19
CA GLY A 13 -12.20 -6.67 -4.59
C GLY A 13 -12.84 -5.73 -5.62
N LYS A 14 -13.66 -4.77 -5.19
CA LYS A 14 -14.31 -3.77 -6.05
C LYS A 14 -13.61 -2.43 -6.04
N ILE A 15 -12.88 -2.11 -4.96
CA ILE A 15 -12.24 -0.80 -4.76
C ILE A 15 -10.80 -0.95 -4.27
N VAL A 16 -9.99 0.07 -4.54
CA VAL A 16 -8.60 0.26 -4.04
C VAL A 16 -7.74 -1.02 -4.01
N PRO A 17 -7.61 -1.77 -5.12
CA PRO A 17 -6.77 -2.97 -5.15
C PRO A 17 -5.26 -2.64 -5.19
N ASN A 18 -4.89 -1.49 -5.76
CA ASN A 18 -3.50 -1.11 -6.02
C ASN A 18 -3.15 0.15 -5.25
N TRP A 19 -1.97 0.18 -4.64
CA TRP A 19 -1.54 1.25 -3.75
C TRP A 19 -0.14 1.73 -4.10
N GLU A 20 0.06 3.03 -3.98
CA GLU A 20 1.37 3.65 -3.80
C GLU A 20 1.42 4.22 -2.38
N VAL A 21 2.14 3.55 -1.49
CA VAL A 21 2.25 3.96 -0.09
C VAL A 21 3.48 3.31 0.54
N ASN A 22 4.06 3.97 1.54
CA ASN A 22 5.03 3.28 2.40
C ASN A 22 4.37 2.07 3.06
N PRO A 23 5.12 1.00 3.37
CA PRO A 23 4.57 -0.24 3.93
C PRO A 23 4.14 -0.03 5.39
N THR A 24 3.01 0.62 5.61
CA THR A 24 2.54 0.96 6.95
C THR A 24 1.96 -0.28 7.66
N PRO A 25 2.35 -0.59 8.91
CA PRO A 25 1.84 -1.74 9.66
C PRO A 25 0.31 -1.75 9.79
N THR A 26 -0.32 -0.58 9.77
CA THR A 26 -1.78 -0.43 9.86
C THR A 26 -2.52 -1.02 8.66
N LEU A 27 -1.83 -1.25 7.53
CA LEU A 27 -2.41 -1.87 6.35
C LEU A 27 -2.36 -3.41 6.39
N ILE A 28 -1.58 -4.02 7.29
CA ILE A 28 -1.45 -5.48 7.42
C ILE A 28 -2.81 -6.18 7.47
N PRO A 29 -3.80 -5.77 8.29
CA PRO A 29 -5.09 -6.46 8.32
C PRO A 29 -5.83 -6.43 6.98
N ALA A 30 -5.67 -5.37 6.17
CA ALA A 30 -6.26 -5.28 4.84
C ALA A 30 -5.53 -6.20 3.83
N ILE A 31 -4.21 -6.31 3.96
CA ILE A 31 -3.40 -7.21 3.14
C ILE A 31 -3.76 -8.68 3.45
N GLU A 32 -3.76 -9.07 4.73
CA GLU A 32 -4.05 -10.45 5.16
C GLU A 32 -5.49 -10.88 4.86
N SER A 33 -6.42 -9.93 4.88
CA SER A 33 -7.81 -10.19 4.48
C SER A 33 -8.00 -10.14 2.96
N GLY A 34 -6.97 -9.90 2.15
CA GLY A 34 -7.04 -9.96 0.68
C GLY A 34 -7.74 -8.76 0.04
N TRP A 35 -7.71 -7.59 0.67
CA TRP A 35 -8.19 -6.34 0.07
C TRP A 35 -7.17 -5.74 -0.90
N VAL A 36 -5.89 -5.94 -0.61
CA VAL A 36 -4.78 -5.35 -1.35
C VAL A 36 -4.24 -6.37 -2.35
N LYS A 37 -4.02 -5.94 -3.59
CA LYS A 37 -3.36 -6.73 -4.64
C LYS A 37 -1.91 -6.34 -4.82
N THR A 38 -1.60 -5.05 -4.87
CA THR A 38 -0.22 -4.57 -5.06
C THR A 38 0.06 -3.32 -4.24
N ILE A 39 1.27 -3.23 -3.68
CA ILE A 39 1.81 -2.03 -3.06
C ILE A 39 3.18 -1.75 -3.67
N HIS A 40 3.31 -0.63 -4.39
CA HIS A 40 4.61 0.00 -4.60
C HIS A 40 4.84 1.05 -3.49
N SER A 41 6.10 1.25 -3.12
CA SER A 41 6.45 2.08 -1.95
C SER A 41 7.51 3.11 -2.27
N PHE A 42 7.29 4.34 -1.81
CA PHE A 42 8.27 5.42 -1.89
C PHE A 42 9.54 5.12 -1.07
N GLY A 43 9.39 4.44 0.05
CA GLY A 43 10.45 4.04 0.98
C GLY A 43 10.04 2.83 1.83
N GLY A 44 10.90 2.45 2.78
CA GLY A 44 10.59 1.44 3.79
C GLY A 44 9.96 2.03 5.06
N GLU A 45 9.53 1.14 5.94
CA GLU A 45 9.06 1.45 7.30
C GLU A 45 9.81 0.52 8.27
N VAL A 46 10.31 1.07 9.38
CA VAL A 46 11.13 0.30 10.32
C VAL A 46 10.30 -0.82 10.94
N GLY A 47 10.82 -2.04 10.90
CA GLY A 47 10.17 -3.23 11.46
C GLY A 47 9.25 -3.97 10.49
N MET A 48 9.06 -3.46 9.27
CA MET A 48 8.25 -4.10 8.24
C MET A 48 9.05 -5.00 7.29
N GLU A 49 10.37 -4.99 7.37
CA GLU A 49 11.29 -5.62 6.41
C GLU A 49 11.01 -7.11 6.23
N ASN A 50 10.88 -7.84 7.36
CA ASN A 50 10.57 -9.26 7.33
C ASN A 50 9.18 -9.54 6.76
N TYR A 51 8.17 -8.75 7.13
CA TYR A 51 6.81 -8.94 6.63
C TYR A 51 6.76 -8.75 5.10
N ILE A 52 7.42 -7.71 4.59
CA ILE A 52 7.51 -7.41 3.16
C ILE A 52 8.23 -8.54 2.42
N ALA A 53 9.35 -9.03 2.94
CA ALA A 53 10.13 -10.11 2.33
C ALA A 53 9.30 -11.40 2.16
N HIS A 54 8.37 -11.67 3.08
CA HIS A 54 7.45 -12.82 3.01
C HIS A 54 6.21 -12.58 2.13
N ARG A 55 6.03 -11.36 1.60
CA ARG A 55 4.88 -10.96 0.78
C ARG A 55 5.28 -10.42 -0.60
N PRO A 56 6.09 -11.15 -1.40
CA PRO A 56 6.47 -10.73 -2.75
C PRO A 56 5.30 -10.77 -3.76
N ASP A 57 4.18 -11.36 -3.36
CA ASP A 57 2.90 -11.32 -4.09
C ASP A 57 2.24 -9.94 -4.05
N ILE A 58 2.51 -9.16 -3.01
CA ILE A 58 1.94 -7.82 -2.78
C ILE A 58 2.95 -6.72 -3.02
N PHE A 59 4.17 -6.89 -2.50
CA PHE A 59 5.21 -5.87 -2.55
C PHE A 59 6.23 -6.15 -3.66
N PHE A 60 6.88 -5.08 -4.12
CA PHE A 60 7.99 -5.18 -5.07
C PHE A 60 9.26 -5.60 -4.33
N VAL A 61 9.53 -6.91 -4.34
CA VAL A 61 10.67 -7.53 -3.68
C VAL A 61 11.70 -7.97 -4.73
N GLY A 62 12.96 -7.62 -4.50
CA GLY A 62 14.07 -8.00 -5.37
C GLY A 62 14.42 -9.49 -5.25
N LYS A 63 15.26 -9.99 -6.17
CA LYS A 63 15.73 -11.40 -6.13
C LYS A 63 16.51 -11.75 -4.85
N ASP A 64 17.04 -10.73 -4.18
CA ASP A 64 17.73 -10.83 -2.89
C ASP A 64 16.78 -10.88 -1.69
N GLY A 65 15.46 -10.88 -1.91
CA GLY A 65 14.45 -10.96 -0.87
C GLY A 65 14.18 -9.62 -0.15
N THR A 66 14.85 -8.54 -0.55
CA THR A 66 14.66 -7.21 0.06
C THR A 66 13.71 -6.33 -0.76
N MET A 67 13.03 -5.41 -0.09
CA MET A 67 12.13 -4.47 -0.75
C MET A 67 12.88 -3.56 -1.73
N ARG A 68 12.28 -3.32 -2.90
CA ARG A 68 12.73 -2.32 -3.87
C ARG A 68 11.79 -1.12 -3.86
N SER A 69 11.99 -0.25 -2.87
CA SER A 69 11.35 1.07 -2.87
C SER A 69 12.03 2.01 -3.85
N ASN A 70 11.27 2.94 -4.41
CA ASN A 70 11.80 3.99 -5.28
C ASN A 70 10.93 5.23 -5.19
N ARG A 71 11.38 6.25 -4.47
CA ARG A 71 10.62 7.49 -4.27
C ARG A 71 10.31 8.21 -5.59
N ALA A 72 11.25 8.24 -6.55
CA ALA A 72 11.02 8.95 -7.81
C ALA A 72 9.93 8.26 -8.63
N PHE A 73 9.98 6.94 -8.76
CA PHE A 73 8.94 6.18 -9.45
C PHE A 73 7.62 6.21 -8.71
N GLY A 74 7.64 6.10 -7.37
CA GLY A 74 6.45 6.19 -6.56
C GLY A 74 5.73 7.53 -6.72
N GLN A 75 6.47 8.64 -6.75
CA GLN A 75 5.88 9.97 -7.00
C GLN A 75 5.28 10.07 -8.41
N MET A 76 5.95 9.52 -9.43
CA MET A 76 5.40 9.47 -10.79
C MET A 76 4.12 8.64 -10.87
N ALA A 77 4.10 7.46 -10.22
CA ALA A 77 2.91 6.61 -10.15
C ALA A 77 1.78 7.31 -9.40
N GLY A 78 2.09 7.94 -8.26
CA GLY A 78 1.14 8.74 -7.48
C GLY A 78 0.47 9.83 -8.29
N GLN A 79 1.24 10.53 -9.13
CA GLN A 79 0.72 11.63 -9.94
C GLN A 79 -0.06 11.17 -11.17
N TYR A 80 0.35 10.08 -11.82
CA TYR A 80 -0.13 9.73 -13.17
C TYR A 80 -0.85 8.39 -13.29
N ALA A 81 -0.79 7.52 -12.29
CA ALA A 81 -1.28 6.14 -12.37
C ALA A 81 -2.26 5.75 -11.25
N LEU A 82 -2.57 6.65 -10.31
CA LEU A 82 -3.54 6.42 -9.25
C LEU A 82 -4.81 7.24 -9.46
N ASP A 83 -5.94 6.65 -9.05
CA ASP A 83 -7.25 7.29 -9.16
C ASP A 83 -7.45 8.42 -8.14
N MET A 84 -6.78 8.37 -6.99
CA MET A 84 -7.07 9.24 -5.87
C MET A 84 -5.87 9.44 -4.94
N PHE A 85 -5.76 10.66 -4.41
CA PHE A 85 -4.94 11.01 -3.25
C PHE A 85 -5.84 11.47 -2.10
N VAL A 86 -5.57 11.00 -0.88
CA VAL A 86 -6.22 11.45 0.35
C VAL A 86 -5.15 11.77 1.39
N GLY A 87 -5.25 12.96 1.98
CA GLY A 87 -4.30 13.43 2.98
C GLY A 87 -4.92 14.44 3.94
N SER A 88 -4.12 14.91 4.88
CA SER A 88 -4.48 15.93 5.86
C SER A 88 -3.60 17.17 5.70
N THR A 89 -4.12 18.33 6.09
CA THR A 89 -3.38 19.59 6.16
C THR A 89 -3.58 20.23 7.54
N LEU A 90 -2.66 21.10 7.95
CA LEU A 90 -2.80 21.86 9.20
C LEU A 90 -3.85 22.97 9.11
N GLN A 91 -3.99 23.60 7.93
CA GLN A 91 -4.87 24.75 7.69
C GLN A 91 -5.35 24.79 6.23
N ILE A 92 -6.49 25.46 6.00
CA ILE A 92 -7.11 25.79 4.70
C ILE A 92 -7.73 27.18 4.84
N ASP A 93 -7.57 28.07 3.85
CA ASP A 93 -8.24 29.38 3.75
C ASP A 93 -9.46 29.38 2.82
#